data_AF-A0AAC8YXM8-F1
#
_entry.id   AF-A0AAC8YXM8-F1
#
_cell.length_a   1.000
_cell.length_b   1.000
_cell.length_c   1.000
_cell.angle_alpha   90.00
_cell.angle_beta   90.00
_cell.angle_gamma   90.00
#
_symmetry.space_group_name_H-M   'P 1'
#
loop_
_entity.id
_entity.type
_entity.pdbx_description
1 polymer ?
#
loop_
_entity_poly.entity_id
_entity_poly.type
_entity_poly.pdbx_seq_one_letter_code
_entity_poly.pdbx_strand_id
1 'polypeptide(L)'
;MPDWLLASEYAVLLFADRRSFAWEWLRRSAPYRAAWRDREVGEIVPSDFGLMKLEDPDLATPYARPIWTPALDPRVLRSTAADDQSASSANLLDIRNFAEFVSVAVDETNAEHWLLSDGHWVIRLDLHDGTLLGGPLFLDYQIGGLGLKPNQPLEIACMY
;
A
#
# COMPACT_ATOMS: atom_id res chain seq x y z
N MET A 1 -1.58 13.51 21.64
CA MET A 1 -0.48 13.87 20.73
C MET A 1 0.80 13.41 21.40
N PRO A 2 1.70 12.71 20.69
CA PRO A 2 2.94 12.29 21.32
C PRO A 2 3.83 13.49 21.67
N ASP A 3 4.49 13.41 22.81
CA ASP A 3 5.45 14.36 23.33
C ASP A 3 6.80 14.18 22.63
N TRP A 4 7.20 15.19 21.86
CA TRP A 4 8.47 15.24 21.12
C TRP A 4 9.71 15.18 22.03
N LEU A 5 9.55 15.37 23.34
CA LEU A 5 10.61 15.21 24.34
C LEU A 5 10.80 13.75 24.76
N LEU A 6 9.82 12.87 24.49
CA LEU A 6 9.84 11.47 24.90
C LEU A 6 10.21 10.57 23.72
N ALA A 7 11.48 10.21 23.61
CA ALA A 7 11.98 9.34 22.54
C ALA A 7 11.22 7.99 22.44
N SER A 8 10.71 7.47 23.57
CA SER A 8 9.89 6.26 23.60
C SER A 8 8.62 6.36 22.75
N GLU A 9 8.05 7.56 22.61
CA GLU A 9 6.84 7.78 21.83
C GLU A 9 7.10 7.81 20.31
N TYR A 10 8.37 7.78 19.90
CA TYR A 10 8.81 7.72 18.51
C TYR A 10 9.59 6.43 18.20
N ALA A 11 9.70 5.50 19.15
CA ALA A 11 10.46 4.27 18.96
C ALA A 11 9.98 3.45 17.75
N VAL A 12 8.66 3.44 17.50
CA VAL A 12 8.06 2.76 16.33
C VAL A 12 8.53 3.35 15.00
N LEU A 13 8.94 4.63 14.97
CA LEU A 13 9.42 5.26 13.74
C LEU A 13 10.83 4.85 13.35
N LEU A 14 11.62 4.29 14.26
CA LEU A 14 12.95 3.78 13.94
C LEU A 14 12.91 2.63 12.91
N PHE A 15 11.77 1.94 12.85
CA PHE A 15 11.52 0.82 11.93
C PHE A 15 10.47 1.16 10.86
N ALA A 16 9.98 2.39 10.85
CA ALA A 16 8.99 2.83 9.88
C ALA A 16 9.65 3.09 8.52
N ASP A 17 8.98 2.65 7.46
CA ASP A 17 9.36 3.07 6.11
C ASP A 17 8.97 4.54 5.87
N ARG A 18 9.35 5.07 4.69
CA ARG A 18 9.04 6.45 4.30
C ARG A 18 7.53 6.77 4.30
N ARG A 19 6.66 5.78 4.10
CA ARG A 19 5.20 5.94 3.97
C ARG A 19 4.58 6.08 5.35
N SER A 20 4.96 5.18 6.26
CA SER A 20 4.59 5.23 7.67
C SER A 20 5.10 6.52 8.34
N PHE A 21 6.33 6.93 7.99
CA PHE A 21 6.86 8.21 8.43
C PHE A 21 6.02 9.39 7.92
N ALA A 22 5.77 9.50 6.61
CA ALA A 22 4.94 10.57 6.05
C ALA A 22 3.53 10.61 6.67
N TRP A 23 2.97 9.45 6.97
CA TRP A 23 1.67 9.31 7.62
C TRP A 23 1.63 9.92 9.01
N GLU A 24 2.66 9.71 9.83
CA GLU A 24 2.71 10.30 11.16
C GLU A 24 2.62 11.84 11.10
N TRP A 25 3.23 12.50 10.12
CA TRP A 25 3.06 13.94 9.98
C TRP A 25 1.66 14.32 9.47
N LEU A 26 1.16 13.63 8.45
CA LEU A 26 -0.13 13.92 7.84
C LEU A 26 -1.29 13.79 8.84
N ARG A 27 -1.36 12.68 9.58
CA ARG A 27 -2.45 12.37 10.53
C ARG A 27 -2.58 13.35 11.68
N ARG A 28 -1.52 14.12 11.95
CA ARG A 28 -1.45 15.16 12.98
C ARG A 28 -1.80 16.55 12.45
N SER A 29 -1.79 16.74 11.14
CA SER A 29 -2.08 18.04 10.54
C SER A 29 -3.54 18.44 10.74
N ALA A 30 -3.77 19.70 11.13
CA ALA A 30 -5.11 20.24 11.32
C ALA A 30 -5.96 20.19 10.02
N PRO A 31 -5.42 20.50 8.83
CA PRO A 31 -6.16 20.37 7.58
C PRO A 31 -6.65 18.94 7.31
N TYR A 32 -5.79 17.93 7.49
CA TYR A 32 -6.17 16.54 7.29
C TYR A 32 -7.22 16.07 8.29
N ARG A 33 -7.07 16.44 9.57
CA ARG A 33 -8.07 16.11 10.61
C ARG A 33 -9.42 16.79 10.38
N ALA A 34 -9.44 17.99 9.80
CA ALA A 34 -10.68 18.63 9.38
C ALA A 34 -11.32 17.85 8.22
N ALA A 35 -10.55 17.58 7.16
CA ALA A 35 -11.01 16.81 6.02
C ALA A 35 -11.53 15.42 6.39
N TRP A 36 -10.86 14.72 7.31
CA TRP A 36 -11.36 13.46 7.86
C TRP A 36 -12.70 13.64 8.55
N ARG A 37 -12.87 14.64 9.43
CA ARG A 37 -14.16 14.86 10.13
C ARG A 37 -15.30 15.18 9.16
N ASP A 38 -15.03 15.94 8.12
CA ASP A 38 -16.05 16.44 7.19
C ASP A 38 -16.27 15.52 5.97
N ARG A 39 -15.60 14.35 5.93
CA ARG A 39 -15.55 13.41 4.80
C ARG A 39 -16.90 12.90 4.29
N GLU A 40 -17.94 12.93 5.13
CA GLU A 40 -19.30 12.49 4.77
C GLU A 40 -20.16 13.60 4.14
N VAL A 41 -19.74 14.86 4.26
CA VAL A 41 -20.56 16.04 3.92
C VAL A 41 -19.93 16.89 2.82
N GLY A 42 -18.59 16.91 2.72
CA GLY A 42 -17.86 17.70 1.73
C GLY A 42 -17.31 16.87 0.56
N GLU A 43 -17.09 17.54 -0.57
CA GLU A 43 -16.20 17.03 -1.62
C GLU A 43 -14.75 17.12 -1.13
N ILE A 44 -14.30 16.10 -0.39
CA ILE A 44 -12.91 15.94 -0.03
C ILE A 44 -12.23 15.11 -1.11
N VAL A 45 -11.17 15.65 -1.70
CA VAL A 45 -10.35 14.94 -2.67
C VAL A 45 -9.13 14.36 -1.93
N PRO A 46 -9.04 13.02 -1.71
CA PRO A 46 -7.94 12.42 -0.96
C PRO A 46 -6.55 12.74 -1.53
N SER A 47 -6.45 12.97 -2.85
CA SER A 47 -5.19 13.29 -3.52
C SER A 47 -4.62 14.65 -3.13
N ASP A 48 -5.43 15.58 -2.60
CA ASP A 48 -4.93 16.84 -2.04
C ASP A 48 -4.01 16.62 -0.82
N PHE A 49 -4.19 15.47 -0.16
CA PHE A 49 -3.34 14.99 0.93
C PHE A 49 -2.34 13.93 0.48
N GLY A 50 -2.26 13.66 -0.83
CA GLY A 50 -1.37 12.65 -1.40
C GLY A 50 -1.85 11.21 -1.24
N LEU A 51 -3.09 10.97 -0.82
CA LEU A 51 -3.64 9.63 -0.62
C LEU A 51 -4.61 9.23 -1.75
N MET A 52 -4.73 7.94 -2.00
CA MET A 52 -5.77 7.34 -2.87
C MET A 52 -7.13 7.34 -2.19
N LYS A 53 -7.14 7.18 -0.86
CA LYS A 53 -8.33 7.27 0.00
C LYS A 53 -7.93 7.84 1.35
N LEU A 54 -8.86 8.46 2.06
CA LEU A 54 -8.60 8.89 3.42
C LEU A 54 -8.41 7.67 4.34
N GLU A 55 -7.44 7.78 5.25
CA GLU A 55 -7.14 6.85 6.34
C GLU A 55 -7.48 7.50 7.69
N ASP A 56 -7.90 6.70 8.67
CA ASP A 56 -8.31 7.24 9.98
C ASP A 56 -7.11 7.88 10.72
N PRO A 57 -7.11 9.20 10.97
CA PRO A 57 -6.00 9.89 11.61
C PRO A 57 -5.71 9.48 13.05
N ASP A 58 -6.62 8.74 13.69
CA ASP A 58 -6.42 8.19 15.04
C ASP A 58 -5.65 6.86 15.02
N LEU A 59 -5.50 6.23 13.85
CA LEU A 59 -4.59 5.10 13.66
C LEU A 59 -3.15 5.63 13.46
N ALA A 60 -2.26 5.28 14.38
CA ALA A 60 -0.82 5.50 14.24
C ALA A 60 -0.17 4.32 13.49
N THR A 61 1.06 4.52 13.02
CA THR A 61 2.00 3.44 12.68
C THR A 61 2.21 2.57 13.93
N PRO A 62 2.16 1.22 13.83
CA PRO A 62 2.08 0.39 12.62
C PRO A 62 0.66 0.08 12.09
N TYR A 63 -0.39 0.59 12.73
CA TYR A 63 -1.78 0.16 12.50
C TYR A 63 -2.46 0.78 11.29
N ALA A 64 -2.05 1.97 10.86
CA ALA A 64 -2.58 2.64 9.68
C ALA A 64 -2.03 2.03 8.38
N ARG A 65 -2.83 2.04 7.31
CA ARG A 65 -2.46 1.50 5.99
C ARG A 65 -2.75 2.51 4.88
N PRO A 66 -2.12 3.70 4.93
CA PRO A 66 -2.34 4.77 3.96
C PRO A 66 -1.80 4.36 2.59
N ILE A 67 -2.66 4.44 1.58
CA ILE A 67 -2.29 4.18 0.19
C ILE A 67 -1.97 5.52 -0.47
N TRP A 68 -0.69 5.80 -0.69
CA TRP A 68 -0.23 7.03 -1.33
C TRP A 68 -0.51 7.02 -2.84
N THR A 69 -0.75 8.18 -3.44
CA THR A 69 -0.94 8.28 -4.89
C THR A 69 0.31 7.81 -5.64
N PRO A 70 0.18 7.27 -6.86
CA PRO A 70 1.33 6.89 -7.70
C PRO A 70 2.32 8.04 -7.93
N ALA A 71 1.87 9.29 -7.90
CA ALA A 71 2.72 10.47 -8.01
C ALA A 71 3.72 10.60 -6.85
N LEU A 72 3.33 10.22 -5.63
CA LEU A 72 4.18 10.29 -4.43
C LEU A 72 4.87 8.96 -4.11
N ASP A 73 4.25 7.84 -4.46
CA ASP A 73 4.80 6.50 -4.26
C ASP A 73 4.68 5.64 -5.53
N PRO A 74 5.56 5.85 -6.53
CA PRO A 74 5.49 5.15 -7.81
C PRO A 74 6.03 3.71 -7.78
N ARG A 75 6.56 3.24 -6.64
CA ARG A 75 7.20 1.92 -6.53
C ARG A 75 6.15 0.86 -6.23
N VAL A 76 5.48 0.41 -7.28
CA VAL A 76 4.37 -0.55 -7.21
C VAL A 76 4.50 -1.64 -8.26
N LEU A 77 4.11 -2.86 -7.90
CA LEU A 77 3.96 -3.96 -8.84
C LEU A 77 2.59 -3.87 -9.52
N ARG A 78 2.63 -3.66 -10.84
CA ARG A 78 1.42 -3.75 -11.67
C ARG A 78 1.10 -5.20 -11.93
N SER A 79 -0.16 -5.55 -11.73
CA SER A 79 -0.64 -6.92 -11.81
C SER A 79 -1.95 -7.01 -12.58
N THR A 80 -2.23 -8.19 -13.13
CA THR A 80 -3.52 -8.55 -13.72
C THR A 80 -3.95 -9.91 -13.20
N ALA A 81 -5.25 -10.12 -13.09
CA ALA A 81 -5.80 -11.46 -12.91
C ALA A 81 -5.35 -12.34 -14.08
N ALA A 82 -4.84 -13.52 -13.78
CA ALA A 82 -4.48 -14.50 -14.79
C ALA A 82 -5.31 -15.76 -14.61
N ASP A 83 -5.93 -16.20 -15.70
CA ASP A 83 -6.65 -17.48 -15.75
C ASP A 83 -5.65 -18.59 -16.11
N ASP A 84 -4.87 -19.01 -15.12
CA ASP A 84 -4.00 -20.17 -15.25
C ASP A 84 -4.64 -21.38 -14.56
N GLN A 85 -5.38 -22.17 -15.34
CA GLN A 85 -6.00 -23.42 -14.89
C GLN A 85 -4.99 -24.49 -14.47
N SER A 86 -3.70 -24.30 -14.77
CA SER A 86 -2.61 -25.18 -14.33
C SER A 86 -1.91 -24.69 -13.07
N ALA A 87 -2.24 -23.48 -12.58
CA ALA A 87 -1.66 -22.95 -11.36
C ALA A 87 -1.98 -23.87 -10.17
N SER A 88 -0.92 -24.32 -9.50
CA SER A 88 -1.06 -25.01 -8.22
C SER A 88 -1.78 -24.11 -7.22
N SER A 89 -2.64 -24.69 -6.38
CA SER A 89 -3.30 -23.99 -5.26
C SER A 89 -2.32 -23.24 -4.35
N ALA A 90 -1.04 -23.66 -4.29
CA ALA A 90 0.01 -22.98 -3.55
C ALA A 90 0.40 -21.60 -4.11
N ASN A 91 0.07 -21.31 -5.37
CA ASN A 91 0.39 -20.05 -6.05
C ASN A 91 -0.82 -19.11 -6.15
N LEU A 92 -1.95 -19.44 -5.53
CA LEU A 92 -3.12 -18.58 -5.49
C LEU A 92 -3.04 -17.65 -4.28
N LEU A 93 -3.24 -16.36 -4.52
CA LEU A 93 -3.38 -15.37 -3.45
C LEU A 93 -4.84 -15.26 -3.05
N ASP A 94 -5.16 -15.59 -1.80
CA ASP A 94 -6.45 -15.24 -1.19
C ASP A 94 -6.24 -14.07 -0.22
N ILE A 95 -6.64 -12.86 -0.64
CA ILE A 95 -6.43 -11.63 0.14
C ILE A 95 -7.16 -11.66 1.48
N ARG A 96 -8.21 -12.48 1.60
CA ARG A 96 -9.03 -12.61 2.81
C ARG A 96 -8.27 -13.26 3.95
N ASN A 97 -7.25 -14.06 3.65
CA ASN A 97 -6.32 -14.61 4.65
C ASN A 97 -5.46 -13.51 5.30
N PHE A 98 -5.44 -12.31 4.73
CA PHE A 98 -4.69 -11.15 5.20
C PHE A 98 -5.61 -9.98 5.59
N ALA A 99 -6.91 -10.23 5.83
CA ALA A 99 -7.91 -9.19 6.03
C ALA A 99 -7.52 -8.12 7.07
N GLU A 100 -6.83 -8.52 8.14
CA GLU A 100 -6.38 -7.60 9.21
C GLU A 100 -5.16 -6.75 8.81
N PHE A 101 -4.48 -7.10 7.72
CA PHE A 101 -3.24 -6.49 7.24
C PHE A 101 -3.42 -5.74 5.92
N VAL A 102 -4.63 -5.67 5.36
CA VAL A 102 -4.87 -5.12 4.03
C VAL A 102 -5.68 -3.83 4.04
N SER A 103 -5.39 -2.99 3.06
CA SER A 103 -6.19 -1.82 2.69
C SER A 103 -6.29 -1.77 1.18
N VAL A 104 -7.47 -1.41 0.66
CA VAL A 104 -7.71 -1.25 -0.78
C VAL A 104 -8.29 0.13 -1.10
N ALA A 105 -7.86 0.71 -2.21
CA ALA A 105 -8.50 1.86 -2.86
C ALA A 105 -8.77 1.52 -4.33
N VAL A 106 -9.83 2.07 -4.91
CA VAL A 106 -10.16 1.89 -6.34
C VAL A 106 -10.03 3.25 -7.00
N ASP A 107 -9.29 3.32 -8.11
CA ASP A 107 -9.12 4.56 -8.87
C ASP A 107 -10.22 4.77 -9.92
N GLU A 108 -10.15 5.90 -10.64
CA GLU A 108 -11.08 6.25 -11.71
C GLU A 108 -11.03 5.32 -12.93
N THR A 109 -9.96 4.53 -13.07
CA THR A 109 -9.81 3.49 -14.11
C THR A 109 -10.34 2.14 -13.65
N ASN A 110 -10.90 2.08 -12.43
CA ASN A 110 -11.37 0.87 -11.76
C ASN A 110 -10.25 -0.12 -11.41
N ALA A 111 -8.99 0.35 -11.31
CA ALA A 111 -7.89 -0.45 -10.82
C ALA A 111 -7.93 -0.53 -9.28
N GLU A 112 -7.69 -1.72 -8.73
CA GLU A 112 -7.61 -1.91 -7.28
C GLU A 112 -6.17 -1.73 -6.80
N HIS A 113 -5.93 -0.74 -5.95
CA HIS A 113 -4.67 -0.49 -5.28
C HIS A 113 -4.68 -1.17 -3.91
N TRP A 114 -3.95 -2.26 -3.78
CA TRP A 114 -3.84 -3.05 -2.56
C TRP A 114 -2.55 -2.75 -1.82
N LEU A 115 -2.68 -2.48 -0.52
CA LEU A 115 -1.58 -2.35 0.40
C LEU A 115 -1.69 -3.45 1.46
N LEU A 116 -0.68 -4.32 1.53
CA LEU A 116 -0.52 -5.33 2.56
C LEU A 116 0.59 -4.86 3.49
N SER A 117 0.29 -4.72 4.77
CA SER A 117 1.23 -4.22 5.75
C SER A 117 0.94 -4.71 7.17
N ASP A 118 1.99 -5.18 7.83
CA ASP A 118 2.07 -5.37 9.29
C ASP A 118 2.61 -4.11 10.01
N GLY A 119 2.86 -3.05 9.24
CA GLY A 119 3.41 -1.76 9.65
C GLY A 119 4.93 -1.68 9.71
N HIS A 120 5.64 -2.80 9.53
CA HIS A 120 7.09 -2.83 9.30
C HIS A 120 7.42 -3.15 7.83
N TRP A 121 6.72 -4.13 7.27
CA TRP A 121 6.84 -4.55 5.89
C TRP A 121 5.63 -4.10 5.10
N VAL A 122 5.87 -3.71 3.85
CA VAL A 122 4.84 -3.21 2.95
C VAL A 122 4.98 -3.89 1.61
N ILE A 123 3.89 -4.47 1.12
CA ILE A 123 3.73 -4.90 -0.27
C ILE A 123 2.60 -4.07 -0.86
N ARG A 124 2.87 -3.44 -2.01
CA ARG A 124 1.85 -2.73 -2.79
C ARG A 124 1.67 -3.41 -4.14
N LEU A 125 0.42 -3.71 -4.45
CA LEU A 125 -0.03 -4.35 -5.68
C LEU A 125 -1.10 -3.46 -6.30
N ASP A 126 -0.93 -3.09 -7.56
CA ASP A 126 -1.97 -2.43 -8.33
C ASP A 126 -2.54 -3.44 -9.32
N LEU A 127 -3.80 -3.83 -9.14
CA LEU A 127 -4.52 -4.78 -9.98
C LEU A 127 -5.34 -4.01 -11.02
N HIS A 128 -4.92 -4.09 -12.28
CA HIS A 128 -5.55 -3.33 -13.37
C HIS A 128 -6.70 -4.07 -14.06
N ASP A 129 -6.82 -5.38 -13.83
CA ASP A 129 -7.91 -6.21 -14.35
C ASP A 129 -8.22 -7.36 -13.38
N GLY A 130 -9.50 -7.64 -13.16
CA GLY A 130 -10.02 -8.55 -12.13
C GLY A 130 -10.17 -7.93 -10.73
N THR A 131 -10.42 -8.77 -9.73
CA THR A 131 -10.58 -8.35 -8.32
C THR A 131 -10.03 -9.40 -7.36
N LEU A 132 -9.36 -8.96 -6.28
CA LEU A 132 -8.93 -9.88 -5.20
C LEU A 132 -10.07 -10.24 -4.23
N LEU A 133 -11.21 -9.55 -4.29
CA LEU A 133 -12.34 -9.82 -3.38
C LEU A 133 -13.15 -11.07 -3.79
N GLY A 134 -12.98 -11.56 -5.03
CA GLY A 134 -13.74 -12.68 -5.57
C GLY A 134 -13.35 -14.07 -5.04
N GLY A 135 -12.16 -14.20 -4.44
CA GLY A 135 -11.61 -15.47 -3.97
C GLY A 135 -10.11 -15.61 -4.28
N PRO A 136 -9.53 -16.81 -4.10
CA PRO A 136 -8.14 -17.08 -4.42
C PRO A 136 -7.87 -16.82 -5.91
N LEU A 137 -6.84 -16.03 -6.21
CA LEU A 137 -6.53 -15.58 -7.56
C LEU A 137 -5.04 -15.80 -7.90
N PHE A 138 -4.77 -16.26 -9.12
CA PHE A 138 -3.42 -16.25 -9.68
C PHE A 138 -3.13 -14.87 -10.28
N LEU A 139 -2.00 -14.29 -9.91
CA LEU A 139 -1.60 -12.94 -10.34
C LEU A 139 -0.44 -13.01 -11.31
N ASP A 140 -0.62 -12.42 -12.49
CA ASP A 140 0.49 -12.10 -13.38
C ASP A 140 1.04 -10.72 -13.04
N TYR A 141 2.36 -10.61 -12.96
CA TYR A 141 3.05 -9.38 -12.62
C TYR A 141 3.80 -8.82 -13.81
N GLN A 142 3.62 -7.52 -14.08
CA GLN A 142 4.39 -6.80 -15.08
C GLN A 142 5.63 -6.19 -14.44
N ILE A 143 6.77 -6.86 -14.61
CA ILE A 143 8.07 -6.34 -14.20
C ILE A 143 8.73 -5.68 -15.41
N GLY A 144 8.41 -4.41 -15.64
CA GLY A 144 9.02 -3.57 -16.68
C GLY A 144 10.12 -2.66 -16.11
N GLY A 145 11.03 -2.18 -16.96
CA GLY A 145 12.02 -1.19 -16.55
C GLY A 145 13.15 -1.70 -15.65
N LEU A 146 13.25 -3.01 -15.42
CA LEU A 146 14.50 -3.66 -15.02
C LEU A 146 15.48 -3.62 -16.19
N GLY A 147 15.99 -2.43 -16.47
CA GLY A 147 17.09 -2.25 -17.41
C GLY A 147 18.36 -2.84 -16.78
N LEU A 148 18.58 -4.13 -16.98
CA LEU A 148 19.96 -4.61 -17.06
C LEU A 148 20.56 -3.90 -18.26
N LYS A 149 21.77 -3.36 -18.10
CA LYS A 149 22.56 -3.01 -19.28
C LYS A 149 22.59 -4.26 -20.19
N PRO A 150 22.39 -4.12 -21.50
CA PRO A 150 22.52 -5.27 -22.40
C PRO A 150 23.88 -5.94 -22.14
N ASN A 151 23.85 -7.24 -21.84
CA ASN A 151 24.98 -8.11 -21.45
C ASN A 151 25.38 -8.19 -19.96
N GLN A 152 24.53 -7.82 -19.00
CA GLN A 152 24.77 -8.18 -17.61
C GLN A 152 23.83 -9.34 -17.18
N PRO A 153 24.36 -10.55 -16.90
CA PRO A 153 23.53 -11.64 -16.39
C PRO A 153 22.98 -11.30 -15.00
N LEU A 154 21.72 -11.68 -14.74
CA LEU A 154 21.13 -11.63 -13.40
C LEU A 154 21.79 -12.71 -12.54
N GLU A 155 22.76 -12.31 -11.71
CA GLU A 155 23.16 -13.15 -10.58
C GLU A 155 22.12 -12.99 -9.46
N ILE A 156 21.13 -13.89 -9.45
CA ILE A 156 20.27 -14.08 -8.29
C ILE A 156 21.07 -14.95 -7.32
N ALA A 157 21.87 -14.31 -6.46
CA ALA A 157 22.49 -15.00 -5.35
C ALA A 157 21.41 -15.38 -4.33
N CYS A 158 21.01 -16.66 -4.33
CA CYS A 158 20.32 -17.24 -3.17
C CYS A 158 21.29 -17.23 -1.99
N MET A 159 21.14 -16.28 -1.08
CA MET A 159 21.74 -16.38 0.25
C MET A 159 20.85 -17.29 1.10
N TYR A 160 21.35 -18.49 1.39
CA TYR A 160 20.82 -19.39 2.42
C TYR A 160 21.30 -18.94 3.80
#